data_AF-A0A1Y5K9I2-F1
#
_entry.id   AF-A0A1Y5K9I2-F1
#
_cell.length_a   1.000
_cell.length_b   1.000
_cell.length_c   1.000
_cell.angle_alpha   90.00
_cell.angle_beta   90.00
_cell.angle_gamma   90.00
#
_symmetry.space_group_name_H-M   'P 1'
#
loop_
_entity.id
_entity.type
_entity.pdbx_description
1 polymer ?
#
loop_
_entity_poly.entity_id
_entity_poly.type
_entity_poly.pdbx_seq_one_letter_code
_entity_poly.pdbx_strand_id
1 'polypeptide(L)'
;MQAFYVRHEFKTIEEIKDNLITNYNQLVEEYSNYTEEKLFEYTQSYWGVRYSRFEWLLQMLGHIYHHRGQLHTYILIDSKGIEVQLFE
;
A
#
# COMPACT_ATOMS: atom_id res chain seq x y z
N MET A 1 -15.80 0.57 -5.28
CA MET A 1 -14.71 0.31 -4.30
C MET A 1 -15.14 -0.55 -3.12
N GLN A 2 -16.21 -0.22 -2.39
CA GLN A 2 -16.64 -0.98 -1.20
C GLN A 2 -16.82 -2.49 -1.43
N ALA A 3 -17.48 -2.88 -2.52
CA ALA A 3 -17.66 -4.30 -2.88
C ALA A 3 -16.35 -5.05 -3.17
N PHE A 4 -15.26 -4.34 -3.51
CA PHE A 4 -13.95 -4.97 -3.66
C PHE A 4 -13.39 -5.35 -2.28
N TYR A 5 -13.34 -4.40 -1.34
CA TYR A 5 -12.81 -4.63 0.01
C TYR A 5 -13.60 -5.69 0.79
N VAL A 6 -14.94 -5.67 0.71
CA VAL A 6 -15.78 -6.69 1.38
C VAL A 6 -15.52 -8.10 0.85
N ARG A 7 -15.23 -8.24 -0.45
CA ARG A 7 -14.93 -9.56 -1.06
C ARG A 7 -13.53 -10.06 -0.77
N HIS A 8 -12.62 -9.19 -0.33
CA HIS A 8 -11.21 -9.50 -0.07
C HIS A 8 -10.84 -9.19 1.38
N GLU A 9 -11.77 -9.43 2.31
CA GLU A 9 -11.53 -9.28 3.73
C GLU A 9 -10.58 -10.37 4.24
N PHE A 10 -9.57 -9.97 5.02
CA PHE A 10 -8.61 -10.88 5.65
C PHE A 10 -9.06 -11.23 7.06
N LYS A 11 -8.95 -12.51 7.44
CA LYS A 11 -9.46 -13.05 8.70
C LYS A 11 -8.35 -13.40 9.69
N THR A 12 -7.12 -13.59 9.22
CA THR A 12 -5.98 -13.95 10.07
C THR A 12 -4.77 -13.04 9.82
N ILE A 13 -3.86 -12.97 10.80
CA ILE A 13 -2.62 -12.20 10.68
C ILE A 13 -1.71 -12.81 9.59
N GLU A 14 -1.71 -14.13 9.48
CA GLU A 14 -0.99 -14.89 8.46
C GLU A 14 -1.49 -14.53 7.06
N GLU A 15 -2.82 -14.50 6.84
CA GLU A 15 -3.41 -14.07 5.57
C GLU A 15 -2.98 -12.65 5.21
N ILE A 16 -2.99 -11.72 6.18
CA ILE A 16 -2.56 -10.33 5.96
C ILE A 16 -1.09 -10.29 5.53
N LYS A 17 -0.21 -11.02 6.22
CA LYS A 17 1.24 -11.05 5.92
C LYS A 17 1.50 -11.62 4.52
N ASP A 18 0.90 -12.76 4.20
CA ASP A 18 1.10 -13.43 2.91
C ASP A 18 0.58 -12.57 1.75
N ASN A 19 -0.57 -11.91 1.93
CA ASN A 19 -1.13 -11.02 0.91
C ASN A 19 -0.32 -9.73 0.77
N LEU A 20 0.22 -9.16 1.85
CA LEU A 20 1.10 -7.99 1.75
C LEU A 20 2.34 -8.29 0.90
N ILE A 21 3.00 -9.43 1.14
CA ILE A 21 4.17 -9.86 0.36
C ILE A 21 3.79 -10.15 -1.09
N THR A 22 2.68 -10.87 -1.30
CA THR A 22 2.21 -11.22 -2.66
C THR A 22 1.89 -9.96 -3.48
N ASN A 23 1.12 -9.03 -2.92
CA ASN A 23 0.75 -7.79 -3.61
C ASN A 23 1.97 -6.87 -3.84
N TYR A 24 2.92 -6.83 -2.90
CA TYR A 24 4.17 -6.10 -3.10
C TYR A 24 4.98 -6.67 -4.26
N ASN A 25 5.15 -8.00 -4.32
CA ASN A 25 5.89 -8.64 -5.41
C ASN A 25 5.23 -8.40 -6.77
N GLN A 26 3.90 -8.47 -6.85
CA GLN A 26 3.15 -8.14 -8.07
C GLN A 26 3.35 -6.67 -8.48
N LEU A 27 3.33 -5.74 -7.52
CA LEU A 27 3.59 -4.33 -7.80
C LEU A 27 5.00 -4.09 -8.33
N VAL A 28 6.01 -4.74 -7.73
CA VAL A 28 7.40 -4.66 -8.18
C VAL A 28 7.56 -5.24 -9.58
N GLU A 29 7.00 -6.41 -9.84
CA GLU A 29 7.02 -7.06 -11.16
C GLU A 29 6.41 -6.15 -12.23
N GLU A 30 5.22 -5.61 -11.98
CA GLU A 30 4.52 -4.74 -12.93
C GLU A 30 5.31 -3.45 -13.21
N TYR A 31 5.74 -2.73 -12.15
CA TYR A 31 6.42 -1.45 -12.32
C TYR A 31 7.84 -1.58 -12.86
N SER A 32 8.51 -2.70 -12.61
CA SER A 32 9.85 -2.97 -13.16
C SER A 32 9.83 -3.22 -14.67
N ASN A 33 8.66 -3.58 -15.22
CA ASN A 33 8.46 -3.80 -16.65
C ASN A 33 7.99 -2.53 -17.40
N TYR A 34 7.77 -1.41 -16.71
CA TYR A 34 7.36 -0.17 -17.36
C TYR A 34 8.53 0.58 -17.98
N THR A 35 8.33 1.04 -19.22
CA THR A 35 9.19 2.05 -19.83
C THR A 35 8.96 3.42 -19.21
N GLU A 36 9.86 4.36 -19.46
CA GLU A 36 9.69 5.74 -19.00
C GLU A 36 8.39 6.36 -19.51
N GLU A 37 8.04 6.16 -20.79
CA GLU A 37 6.76 6.67 -21.33
C GLU A 37 5.56 6.07 -20.59
N LYS A 38 5.65 4.79 -20.20
CA LYS A 38 4.60 4.11 -19.46
C LYS A 38 4.48 4.61 -18.01
N LEU A 39 5.59 4.96 -17.38
CA LEU A 39 5.63 5.55 -16.04
C LEU A 39 4.96 6.94 -16.01
N PHE A 40 5.17 7.75 -17.04
CA PHE A 40 4.60 9.10 -17.15
C PHE A 40 3.19 9.16 -17.76
N GLU A 41 2.61 8.03 -18.19
CA GLU A 41 1.23 7.98 -18.66
C GLU A 41 0.23 8.21 -17.50
N TYR A 42 -0.70 9.15 -17.70
CA TYR A 42 -1.73 9.47 -16.73
C TYR A 42 -2.89 8.48 -16.74
N THR A 43 -3.26 8.00 -15.55
CA THR A 43 -4.45 7.20 -15.31
C THR A 43 -5.41 7.93 -14.38
N GLN A 44 -6.70 7.62 -14.47
CA GLN A 44 -7.74 8.22 -13.64
C GLN A 44 -8.25 7.21 -12.62
N SER A 45 -8.34 7.62 -11.35
CA SER A 45 -8.93 6.82 -10.29
C SER A 45 -10.46 6.78 -10.39
N TYR A 46 -11.09 5.82 -9.69
CA TYR A 46 -12.56 5.72 -9.67
C TYR A 46 -13.25 6.96 -9.06
N TRP A 47 -12.52 7.80 -8.31
CA TRP A 47 -13.02 9.04 -7.70
C TRP A 47 -12.58 10.30 -8.45
N GLY A 48 -12.06 10.14 -9.67
CA GLY A 48 -11.84 11.24 -10.61
C GLY A 48 -10.44 11.88 -10.58
N VAL A 49 -9.59 11.54 -9.61
CA VAL A 49 -8.22 12.07 -9.51
C VAL A 49 -7.32 11.46 -10.58
N ARG A 50 -6.45 12.27 -11.16
CA ARG A 50 -5.53 11.88 -12.25
C ARG A 50 -4.09 12.07 -11.83
N TYR A 51 -3.30 11.02 -12.00
CA TYR A 51 -1.86 10.99 -11.77
C TYR A 51 -1.20 10.10 -12.81
N SER A 52 0.07 10.35 -13.10
CA SER A 52 0.93 9.41 -13.80
C SER A 52 1.08 8.11 -13.01
N ARG A 53 1.44 7.00 -13.66
CA ARG A 53 1.73 5.74 -12.94
C ARG A 53 2.84 5.92 -11.91
N PHE A 54 3.85 6.73 -12.21
CA PHE A 54 4.92 7.07 -11.28
C PHE A 54 4.39 7.82 -10.05
N GLU A 55 3.56 8.85 -10.24
CA GLU A 55 2.91 9.54 -9.13
C GLU A 55 2.01 8.59 -8.32
N TRP A 56 1.30 7.65 -8.95
CA TRP A 56 0.57 6.61 -8.22
C TRP A 56 1.47 5.71 -7.37
N LEU A 57 2.68 5.41 -7.82
CA LEU A 57 3.65 4.66 -7.02
C LEU A 57 4.05 5.45 -5.77
N LEU A 58 4.30 6.75 -5.91
CA LEU A 58 4.59 7.64 -4.78
C LEU A 58 3.38 7.77 -3.84
N GLN A 59 2.16 7.83 -4.38
CA GLN A 59 0.94 7.81 -3.58
C GLN A 59 0.82 6.50 -2.78
N MET A 60 1.07 5.34 -3.39
CA MET A 60 1.07 4.05 -2.68
C MET A 60 2.12 4.00 -1.58
N LEU A 61 3.34 4.50 -1.84
CA LEU A 61 4.39 4.61 -0.83
C LEU A 61 3.94 5.47 0.36
N GLY A 62 3.42 6.68 0.09
CA GLY A 62 2.92 7.57 1.13
C GLY A 62 1.75 6.97 1.92
N HIS A 63 0.85 6.26 1.24
CA HIS A 63 -0.31 5.61 1.85
C HIS A 63 0.11 4.48 2.81
N ILE A 64 1.08 3.66 2.43
CA ILE A 64 1.61 2.60 3.30
C ILE A 64 2.27 3.18 4.55
N TYR A 65 3.13 4.20 4.41
CA TYR A 65 3.76 4.84 5.56
C TYR A 65 2.75 5.54 6.48
N HIS A 66 1.72 6.17 5.90
CA HIS A 66 0.64 6.79 6.65
C HIS A 66 -0.08 5.78 7.55
N HIS A 67 -0.53 4.65 6.99
CA HIS A 67 -1.21 3.61 7.78
C HIS A 67 -0.28 2.86 8.72
N ARG A 68 0.99 2.67 8.36
CA ARG A 68 2.00 2.13 9.27
C ARG A 68 2.16 3.02 10.52
N GLY A 69 2.12 4.34 10.36
CA GLY A 69 2.11 5.29 11.48
C GLY A 69 0.90 5.17 12.39
N GLN A 70 -0.29 5.00 11.82
CA GLN A 70 -1.51 4.75 12.60
C GLN A 70 -1.41 3.44 13.39
N LEU A 71 -0.99 2.35 12.74
CA LEU A 71 -0.83 1.04 13.39
C LEU A 71 0.22 1.08 14.50
N HIS A 72 1.38 1.69 14.24
CA HIS A 72 2.44 1.86 15.23
C HIS A 72 1.93 2.60 16.47
N THR A 73 1.15 3.67 16.26
CA THR A 73 0.50 4.43 17.33
C THR A 73 -0.46 3.54 18.14
N TYR A 74 -1.30 2.74 17.49
CA TYR A 74 -2.21 1.84 18.20
C TYR A 74 -1.47 0.81 19.04
N ILE A 75 -0.40 0.21 18.50
CA ILE A 75 0.42 -0.76 19.24
C ILE A 75 1.07 -0.10 20.47
N LEU A 76 1.62 1.11 20.32
CA LEU A 76 2.21 1.87 21.43
C LEU A 76 1.20 2.20 22.54
N ILE A 77 -0.04 2.50 22.18
CA ILE A 77 -1.10 2.83 23.14
C ILE A 77 -1.59 1.56 23.86
N ASP A 78 -1.78 0.46 23.14
CA ASP A 78 -2.38 -0.77 23.66
C ASP A 78 -1.37 -1.67 24.40
N SER A 79 -0.11 -1.65 23.99
CA SER A 79 0.91 -2.60 24.46
C SER A 79 2.26 -1.94 24.72
N LYS A 80 2.87 -2.33 25.84
CA LYS A 80 4.03 -1.73 26.53
C LYS A 80 5.33 -1.63 25.70
N GLY A 81 5.33 -0.81 24.65
CA GLY A 81 6.50 -0.50 23.84
C GLY A 81 6.68 -1.44 22.67
N ILE A 82 6.97 -0.86 21.50
CA ILE A 82 7.40 -1.54 20.30
C ILE A 82 8.84 -1.10 19.98
N GLU A 83 9.75 -2.05 19.79
CA GLU A 83 11.14 -1.77 19.39
C GLU A 83 11.29 -1.74 17.86
N VAL A 84 10.30 -1.19 17.17
CA VAL A 84 10.33 -1.00 15.71
C VAL A 84 10.27 0.49 15.43
N GLN A 85 11.30 0.99 14.72
CA GLN A 85 11.37 2.37 14.29
C GLN A 85 10.24 2.70 13.32
N LEU A 86 9.58 3.84 13.50
CA LEU A 86 8.47 4.25 12.65
C LEU A 86 8.91 4.70 11.25
N PHE A 87 10.16 5.10 11.09
CA PHE A 87 10.78 5.39 9.80
C PHE A 87 12.20 4.82 9.82
N GLU A 88 12.67 4.35 8.68
CA GLU A 88 14.09 3.99 8.50
C GLU A 88 14.94 5.25 8.30
#